data_AF-A0A2V1C0W7-F1
#
_entry.id   AF-A0A2V1C0W7-F1
#
_cell.length_a   1.000
_cell.length_b   1.000
_cell.length_c   1.000
_cell.angle_alpha   90.00
_cell.angle_beta   90.00
_cell.angle_gamma   90.00
#
_symmetry.space_group_name_H-M   'P 1'
#
loop_
_entity.id
_entity.type
_entity.pdbx_description
1 polymer ?
#
loop_
_entity_poly.entity_id
_entity_poly.type
_entity_poly.pdbx_seq_one_letter_code
_entity_poly.pdbx_strand_id
1 'polypeptide(L)' 'VNDFKTKLQKRPAKTSTNSRIVRLIFNNKHIKKLYIPRFINNYNHYIGGVNLTNQFKEVYETYKITQQN' A
#
# COMPACT_ATOMS: atom_id res chain seq x y z
N VAL A 1 12.81 19.12 -10.14
CA VAL A 1 12.35 17.96 -9.34
C VAL A 1 10.99 17.58 -9.86
N ASN A 2 10.79 16.35 -10.38
CA ASN A 2 9.47 15.93 -10.84
C ASN A 2 8.70 15.37 -9.65
N ASP A 3 7.66 16.10 -9.23
CA ASP A 3 6.83 15.76 -8.07
C ASP A 3 5.91 14.57 -8.33
N PHE A 4 5.82 14.11 -9.58
CA PHE A 4 4.97 13.01 -10.00
C PHE A 4 5.75 11.91 -10.73
N LYS A 5 5.34 10.67 -10.50
CA LYS A 5 5.82 9.48 -11.19
C LYS A 5 4.66 8.77 -11.87
N THR A 6 4.81 8.42 -13.14
CA THR A 6 3.82 7.57 -13.82
C THR A 6 3.96 6.11 -13.42
N LYS A 7 2.83 5.47 -13.10
CA LYS A 7 2.75 4.04 -12.81
C LYS A 7 1.51 3.44 -13.49
N LEU A 8 1.64 2.24 -14.03
CA LEU A 8 0.49 1.45 -14.44
C LEU A 8 -0.21 0.93 -13.19
N GLN A 9 -1.47 1.32 -13.01
CA GLN A 9 -2.28 0.85 -11.89
C GLN A 9 -3.42 -0.02 -12.39
N LYS A 10 -3.76 -1.03 -11.60
CA LYS A 10 -4.98 -1.83 -11.80
C LYS A 10 -6.17 -1.07 -11.23
N ARG A 11 -7.31 -1.17 -11.90
CA ARG A 11 -8.58 -0.62 -11.42
C ARG A 11 -8.93 -1.30 -10.10
N PRO A 12 -9.21 -0.54 -9.03
CA PRO A 12 -9.56 -1.13 -7.75
C PRO A 12 -10.88 -1.89 -7.81
N ALA A 13 -11.03 -2.88 -6.91
CA ALA A 13 -12.24 -3.67 -6.75
C ALA A 13 -13.45 -2.80 -6.37
N LYS A 14 -14.66 -3.27 -6.70
CA LYS A 14 -15.91 -2.59 -6.32
C LYS A 14 -16.06 -2.44 -4.81
N THR A 15 -15.49 -3.36 -4.03
CA THR A 15 -15.56 -3.41 -2.57
C THR A 15 -14.59 -2.48 -1.86
N SER A 16 -13.66 -1.82 -2.58
CA SER A 16 -12.76 -0.85 -1.96
C SER A 16 -13.54 0.38 -1.49
N THR A 17 -13.18 0.92 -0.32
CA THR A 17 -13.84 2.07 0.32
C THR A 17 -14.02 3.25 -0.63
N ASN A 18 -13.03 3.53 -1.47
CA ASN A 18 -13.04 4.66 -2.40
C ASN A 18 -13.32 4.24 -3.85
N SER A 19 -13.87 3.04 -4.07
CA SER A 19 -14.06 2.47 -5.40
C SER A 19 -14.96 3.34 -6.27
N ARG A 20 -16.01 3.95 -5.70
CA ARG A 20 -16.97 4.80 -6.42
C ARG A 20 -16.28 5.94 -7.15
N ILE A 21 -15.33 6.61 -6.49
CA ILE A 21 -14.62 7.76 -7.05
C ILE A 21 -13.48 7.27 -7.95
N VAL A 22 -12.64 6.38 -7.44
CA VAL A 22 -11.41 5.98 -8.16
C VAL A 22 -11.74 5.23 -9.44
N ARG A 23 -12.78 4.38 -9.46
CA ARG A 23 -13.15 3.61 -10.66
C ARG A 23 -13.70 4.48 -11.80
N LEU A 24 -14.17 5.70 -11.54
CA LEU A 24 -14.58 6.65 -12.58
C LEU A 24 -13.36 7.13 -13.37
N ILE A 25 -12.24 7.39 -12.70
CA ILE A 25 -10.97 7.81 -13.34
C ILE A 25 -10.49 6.78 -14.37
N PHE A 26 -10.85 5.51 -14.20
CA PHE A 26 -10.40 4.43 -15.08
C PHE A 26 -11.20 4.31 -16.40
N ASN A 27 -12.34 5.00 -16.59
CA ASN A 27 -13.15 4.98 -17.84
C ASN A 27 -13.28 3.56 -18.45
N ASN A 28 -13.74 2.59 -17.66
CA ASN A 28 -13.85 1.17 -18.00
C ASN A 28 -12.56 0.38 -18.26
N LYS A 29 -11.38 1.01 -18.29
CA LYS A 29 -10.11 0.29 -18.41
C LYS A 29 -9.78 -0.47 -17.13
N HIS A 30 -9.34 -1.72 -17.27
CA HIS A 30 -8.85 -2.52 -16.14
C HIS A 30 -7.48 -2.05 -15.64
N ILE A 31 -6.68 -1.42 -16.50
CA ILE A 31 -5.37 -0.87 -16.17
C ILE A 31 -5.29 0.54 -16.77
N LYS A 32 -4.75 1.51 -16.02
CA LYS A 32 -4.54 2.88 -16.51
C LYS A 32 -3.19 3.41 -16.02
N LYS A 33 -2.49 4.15 -16.87
CA LYS A 33 -1.29 4.91 -16.48
C LYS A 33 -1.74 6.14 -15.71
N LEU A 34 -1.33 6.24 -14.45
CA LEU A 34 -1.67 7.36 -13.56
C LEU A 34 -0.40 8.03 -13.05
N TYR A 35 -0.48 9.35 -12.87
CA TYR A 35 0.55 10.16 -12.22
C TYR A 35 0.33 10.10 -10.72
N ILE A 36 1.31 9.58 -9.98
CA ILE A 36 1.28 9.48 -8.52
C ILE A 36 2.30 10.47 -7.97
N PRO A 37 1.94 11.29 -6.97
CA PRO A 37 2.92 12.10 -6.27
C PRO A 37 4.06 11.23 -5.72
N ARG A 38 5.30 11.69 -5.89
CA ARG A 38 6.50 10.93 -5.52
C ARG A 38 6.54 10.61 -4.03
N PHE A 39 6.10 11.54 -3.19
CA PHE A 39 6.01 11.32 -1.74
C PHE A 39 5.02 10.19 -1.38
N ILE A 40 3.84 10.14 -2.03
CA ILE A 40 2.87 9.04 -1.85
C ILE A 40 3.46 7.72 -2.34
N ASN A 41 4.13 7.72 -3.49
CA ASN A 41 4.78 6.52 -4.01
C ASN A 41 5.87 6.01 -3.06
N ASN A 42 6.67 6.92 -2.50
CA ASN A 42 7.72 6.58 -1.54
C ASN A 42 7.12 6.04 -0.23
N TYR A 43 6.11 6.71 0.32
CA TYR A 43 5.39 6.24 1.49
C TYR A 43 4.86 4.81 1.30
N ASN A 44 4.12 4.56 0.22
CA ASN A 44 3.58 3.22 -0.07
C ASN A 44 4.66 2.15 -0.30
N HIS A 45 5.86 2.55 -0.74
CA HIS A 45 6.98 1.62 -0.91
C HIS A 45 7.58 1.22 0.44
N TYR A 46 7.77 2.18 1.35
CA TYR A 46 8.44 1.96 2.63
C TYR A 46 7.51 1.51 3.76
N ILE A 47 6.20 1.75 3.68
CA ILE A 47 5.24 1.37 4.74
C ILE A 47 5.21 -0.15 5.02
N GLY A 48 5.54 -0.98 4.02
CA GLY A 48 5.68 -2.43 4.19
C GLY A 48 6.75 -2.81 5.21
N GLY A 49 7.82 -2.02 5.34
CA GLY A 49 8.89 -2.25 6.32
C GLY A 49 8.42 -2.04 7.76
N VAL A 50 7.51 -1.09 7.99
CA VAL A 50 6.92 -0.85 9.32
C VAL A 50 6.08 -2.06 9.75
N ASN A 51 5.24 -2.56 8.84
CA ASN A 51 4.41 -3.73 9.13
C ASN A 51 5.26 -4.98 9.43
N LEU A 52 6.29 -5.22 8.63
CA LEU A 52 7.20 -6.35 8.82
C LEU A 52 7.96 -6.25 10.16
N THR A 53 8.45 -5.06 10.52
CA THR A 53 9.11 -4.83 11.81
C THR A 53 8.16 -5.09 12.97
N ASN A 54 6.90 -4.67 12.85
CA ASN A 54 5.89 -4.90 13.88
C ASN A 54 5.58 -6.40 14.05
N GLN A 55 5.48 -7.15 12.95
CA GLN A 55 5.32 -8.61 12.99
C GLN A 55 6.50 -9.30 13.68
N PHE A 56 7.74 -8.91 13.36
CA PHE A 56 8.92 -9.48 14.03
C PHE A 56 8.96 -9.17 15.52
N LYS A 57 8.56 -7.96 15.91
CA LYS A 57 8.45 -7.58 17.32
C LYS A 57 7.43 -8.46 18.05
N GLU A 58 6.24 -8.65 17.48
CA GLU A 58 5.18 -9.49 18.06
C GLU A 58 5.63 -10.95 18.25
N VAL A 59 6.30 -11.53 17.25
CA VAL A 59 6.86 -12.89 17.33
C VAL A 59 7.91 -12.99 18.44
N TYR A 60 8.81 -12.00 18.54
CA TYR A 60 9.84 -11.97 19.57
C TYR A 60 9.25 -11.87 20.99
N GLU A 61 8.29 -10.98 21.21
CA GLU A 61 7.64 -10.84 22.52
C GLU A 61 6.89 -12.12 22.91
N THR A 62 6.22 -12.77 21.96
CA THR A 62 5.54 -14.06 22.18
C THR A 62 6.53 -15.14 22.60
N TYR A 63 7.64 -15.30 21.87
CA TYR A 63 8.69 -16.25 22.20
C TYR A 63 9.27 -16.00 23.61
N LYS A 64 9.54 -14.73 23.94
CA LYS A 64 10.07 -14.34 25.24
C LYS A 64 9.11 -14.71 26.39
N ILE A 65 7.81 -14.52 26.20
CA ILE A 65 6.78 -14.91 27.17
C ILE A 65 6.73 -16.45 27.33
N THR A 66 6.81 -17.20 26.22
CA THR A 66 6.79 -18.68 26.26
C THR A 66 8.00 -19.26 27.01
N GLN A 67 9.18 -18.66 26.88
CA GLN A 67 10.40 -19.15 27.54
C GLN A 67 10.51 -18.77 29.03
N GLN A 68 9.63 -17.89 29.52
CA GLN A 68 9.60 -17.43 30.92
C GLN A 68 8.57 -18.18 31.79
N ASN A 69 7.75 -19.02 31.18
CA ASN A 69 6.82 -19.95 31.84
C ASN A 69 7.42 -21.35 31.93
#